data_AF-A0A1G0CVT9-F1
#
_entry.id   AF-A0A1G0CVT9-F1
#
_cell.length_a   1.000
_cell.length_b   1.000
_cell.length_c   1.000
_cell.angle_alpha   90.00
_cell.angle_beta   90.00
_cell.angle_gamma   90.00
#
_symmetry.space_group_name_H-M   'P 1'
#
loop_
_entity.id
_entity.type
_entity.pdbx_description
1 polymer ?
#
loop_
_entity_poly.entity_id
_entity_poly.type
_entity_poly.pdbx_seq_one_letter_code
_entity_poly.pdbx_strand_id
1 'polypeptide(L)'
;MRELFITETRARLRTWLALGYVLFIVYASLSPFTGWREQGLNFTDVLAVPLALTYTHFDAALNLLSYLPLGLLIALALRSRVGALASVALALIAGMLLSAGMEYLQMYLPKRISSNMDLLSNSTGTLIGALLAVSIASWTRLFSLLVRWRSRLFHHGKEMDFGLALLVLWMFGQINPSLPMLGNVFISEVARQPFVALPPAPFDMWESIAVMLNLLMLGTLLLTLLRAPRNVVTALLLVLSIVALAKFVAAALLLKSWALLLWINGEAVIGILLGMLLLSALLLPPRAAMITLGAAIAAGYFVIVNFLLGDSTPASAASIYHWHYGHLLNYNGLAQTISLLFPLLLLWHLWKIRKV
;
A
#
# COMPACT_ATOMS: atom_id res chain seq x y z
N MET A 1 7.31 -25.51 27.92
CA MET A 1 8.31 -24.76 27.11
C MET A 1 7.84 -24.45 25.69
N ARG A 2 7.33 -25.41 24.89
CA ARG A 2 6.92 -25.17 23.49
C ARG A 2 5.77 -24.17 23.33
N GLU A 3 4.77 -24.18 24.22
CA GLU A 3 3.65 -23.22 24.18
C GLU A 3 4.07 -21.79 24.53
N LEU A 4 4.92 -21.62 25.55
CA LEU A 4 5.49 -20.31 25.94
C LEU A 4 6.30 -19.67 24.80
N PHE A 5 7.06 -20.47 24.06
CA PHE A 5 7.81 -19.99 22.90
C PHE A 5 6.90 -19.51 21.75
N ILE A 6 5.79 -20.21 21.52
CA ILE A 6 4.81 -19.86 20.48
C ILE A 6 4.05 -18.58 20.85
N THR A 7 3.65 -18.42 22.11
CA THR A 7 2.98 -17.21 22.58
C THR A 7 3.89 -15.98 22.52
N GLU A 8 5.17 -16.11 22.92
CA GLU A 8 6.14 -15.02 22.77
C GLU A 8 6.36 -14.61 21.30
N THR A 9 6.52 -15.58 20.40
CA THR A 9 6.76 -15.30 18.98
C THR A 9 5.57 -14.57 18.35
N ARG A 10 4.34 -14.97 18.68
CA ARG A 10 3.11 -14.30 18.21
C ARG A 10 2.97 -12.90 18.78
N ALA A 11 3.31 -12.70 20.06
CA ALA A 11 3.29 -11.38 20.68
C ALA A 11 4.29 -10.43 19.99
N ARG A 12 5.52 -10.90 19.74
CA ARG A 12 6.54 -10.12 19.00
C ARG A 12 6.08 -9.74 17.60
N LEU A 13 5.50 -10.68 16.84
CA LEU A 13 4.99 -10.38 15.50
C LEU A 13 3.90 -9.29 15.53
N ARG A 14 2.93 -9.40 16.45
CA ARG A 14 1.87 -8.39 16.60
C ARG A 14 2.44 -7.02 16.95
N THR A 15 3.45 -6.96 17.83
CA THR A 15 4.14 -5.72 18.16
C THR A 15 4.86 -5.13 16.94
N TRP A 16 5.59 -5.93 16.17
CA TRP A 16 6.25 -5.45 14.95
C TRP A 16 5.26 -4.95 13.90
N LEU A 17 4.12 -5.63 13.74
CA LEU A 17 3.05 -5.17 12.86
C LEU A 17 2.44 -3.85 13.34
N ALA A 18 2.17 -3.71 14.65
CA ALA A 18 1.68 -2.47 15.23
C ALA A 18 2.66 -1.31 15.00
N LEU A 19 3.95 -1.51 15.30
CA LEU A 19 5.00 -0.51 15.07
C LEU A 19 5.15 -0.14 13.59
N GLY A 20 5.16 -1.13 12.70
CA GLY A 20 5.19 -0.89 11.26
C GLY A 20 3.98 -0.08 10.79
N TYR A 21 2.80 -0.34 11.34
CA TYR A 21 1.58 0.39 11.02
C TYR A 21 1.58 1.83 11.58
N VAL A 22 2.15 2.05 12.78
CA VAL A 22 2.39 3.41 13.30
C VAL A 22 3.29 4.18 12.35
N LEU A 23 4.42 3.59 11.93
CA LEU A 23 5.34 4.23 10.98
C LEU A 23 4.67 4.54 9.65
N PHE A 24 3.80 3.63 9.17
CA PHE A 24 2.98 3.86 7.99
C PHE A 24 2.04 5.06 8.15
N ILE A 25 1.32 5.18 9.28
CA ILE A 25 0.45 6.34 9.57
C ILE A 25 1.27 7.63 9.62
N VAL A 26 2.40 7.63 10.30
CA VAL A 26 3.30 8.81 10.38
C VAL A 26 3.74 9.22 8.98
N TYR A 27 4.19 8.26 8.18
CA TYR A 27 4.62 8.53 6.81
C TYR A 27 3.49 9.10 5.96
N ALA A 28 2.33 8.43 6.00
CA ALA A 28 1.17 8.85 5.26
C ALA A 28 0.63 10.21 5.74
N SER A 29 0.80 10.60 7.01
CA SER A 29 0.28 11.86 7.54
C SER A 29 1.18 13.06 7.22
N LEU A 30 2.51 12.84 7.17
CA LEU A 30 3.51 13.90 7.04
C LEU A 30 4.10 14.07 5.64
N SER A 31 3.78 13.16 4.71
CA SER A 31 4.12 13.30 3.30
C SER A 31 3.53 14.60 2.69
N PRO A 32 4.24 15.32 1.80
CA PRO A 32 5.52 14.97 1.15
C PRO A 32 6.79 15.33 1.93
N PHE A 33 6.72 15.66 3.22
CA PHE A 33 7.87 16.06 4.05
C PHE A 33 8.63 17.32 3.61
N THR A 34 8.03 18.13 2.74
CA THR A 34 8.64 19.37 2.21
C THR A 34 7.78 20.59 2.53
N GLY A 35 8.41 21.76 2.64
CA GLY A 35 7.69 23.03 2.79
C GLY A 35 7.22 23.31 4.22
N TRP A 36 7.86 22.69 5.21
CA TRP A 36 7.59 22.94 6.63
C TRP A 36 7.84 24.42 6.96
N ARG A 37 6.84 25.08 7.53
CA ARG A 37 6.95 26.45 8.02
C ARG A 37 5.93 26.73 9.11
N GLU A 38 6.29 27.61 10.03
CA GLU A 38 5.37 28.15 11.01
C GLU A 38 4.22 28.88 10.30
N GLN A 39 2.98 28.63 10.73
CA GLN A 39 1.78 29.25 10.13
C GLN A 39 1.06 30.20 11.12
N GLY A 40 1.58 30.36 12.34
CA GLY A 40 0.98 31.21 13.37
C GLY A 40 -0.35 30.67 13.92
N LEU A 41 -0.57 29.36 13.80
CA LEU A 41 -1.75 28.67 14.31
C LEU A 41 -1.46 28.14 15.72
N ASN A 42 -2.41 28.23 16.64
CA ASN A 42 -2.33 27.51 17.92
C ASN A 42 -3.13 26.22 17.83
N PHE A 43 -2.61 25.14 18.43
CA PHE A 43 -3.30 23.85 18.37
C PHE A 43 -4.64 23.87 19.12
N THR A 44 -4.77 24.72 20.15
CA THR A 44 -6.03 24.96 20.85
C THR A 44 -7.12 25.49 19.92
N ASP A 45 -6.74 26.30 18.93
CA ASP A 45 -7.69 26.88 17.98
C ASP A 45 -8.26 25.78 17.08
N VAL A 46 -7.41 24.85 16.63
CA VAL A 46 -7.83 23.64 15.87
C VAL A 46 -8.82 22.80 16.67
N LEU A 47 -8.55 22.58 17.96
CA LEU A 47 -9.42 21.77 18.83
C LEU A 47 -10.78 22.44 19.06
N ALA A 48 -10.82 23.77 19.09
CA ALA A 48 -12.03 24.56 19.38
C ALA A 48 -12.95 24.79 18.16
N VAL A 49 -12.50 24.48 16.93
CA VAL A 49 -13.31 24.68 15.72
C VAL A 49 -14.60 23.84 15.78
N PRO A 50 -15.78 24.37 15.41
CA PRO A 50 -16.98 23.55 15.28
C PRO A 50 -16.78 22.40 14.27
N LEU A 51 -17.07 21.17 14.70
CA LEU A 51 -16.80 19.93 13.95
C LEU A 51 -17.36 19.90 12.51
N ALA A 52 -18.45 20.63 12.25
CA ALA A 52 -19.15 20.60 10.96
C ALA A 52 -18.56 21.53 9.88
N LEU A 53 -17.65 22.45 10.24
CA LEU A 53 -17.25 23.54 9.34
C LEU A 53 -16.12 23.17 8.36
N THR A 54 -15.43 22.06 8.57
CA THR A 54 -14.15 21.78 7.88
C THR A 54 -14.10 20.48 7.10
N TYR A 55 -15.18 19.68 7.05
CA TYR A 55 -15.00 18.25 6.77
C TYR A 55 -16.12 17.55 6.00
N THR A 56 -15.73 16.52 5.24
CA THR A 56 -16.65 15.65 4.50
C THR A 56 -16.84 14.32 5.24
N HIS A 57 -18.00 13.68 5.07
CA HIS A 57 -18.21 12.32 5.62
C HIS A 57 -17.25 11.29 5.03
N PHE A 58 -16.77 11.53 3.81
CA PHE A 58 -15.83 10.66 3.12
C PHE A 58 -14.46 10.68 3.82
N ASP A 59 -13.96 11.86 4.16
CA ASP A 59 -12.69 12.00 4.87
C ASP A 59 -12.75 11.35 6.27
N ALA A 60 -13.89 11.51 6.96
CA ALA A 60 -14.09 10.89 8.27
C ALA A 60 -14.08 9.36 8.20
N ALA A 61 -14.70 8.80 7.16
CA ALA A 61 -14.69 7.36 6.91
C ALA A 61 -13.27 6.86 6.59
N LEU A 62 -12.49 7.57 5.76
CA LEU A 62 -11.12 7.19 5.45
C LEU A 62 -10.21 7.21 6.68
N ASN A 63 -10.32 8.25 7.51
CA ASN A 63 -9.55 8.37 8.74
C ASN A 63 -9.91 7.27 9.76
N LEU A 64 -11.20 7.03 9.96
CA LEU A 64 -11.69 5.93 10.79
C LEU A 64 -11.14 4.58 10.30
N LEU A 65 -11.26 4.28 9.00
CA LEU A 65 -10.76 3.04 8.41
C LEU A 65 -9.24 2.92 8.47
N SER A 66 -8.51 4.04 8.43
CA SER A 66 -7.05 4.08 8.52
C SER A 66 -6.55 3.78 9.93
N TYR A 67 -7.24 4.24 10.97
CA TYR A 67 -6.85 4.00 12.37
C TYR A 67 -7.47 2.73 12.97
N LEU A 68 -8.49 2.14 12.35
CA LEU A 68 -9.06 0.88 12.83
C LEU A 68 -8.03 -0.26 12.92
N PRO A 69 -7.20 -0.55 11.90
CA PRO A 69 -6.16 -1.57 12.01
C PRO A 69 -5.13 -1.26 13.10
N LEU A 70 -4.84 0.02 13.38
CA LEU A 70 -3.93 0.42 14.45
C LEU A 70 -4.44 -0.04 15.81
N GLY A 71 -5.68 0.32 16.14
CA GLY A 71 -6.31 -0.08 17.41
C GLY A 71 -6.39 -1.61 17.57
N LEU A 72 -6.72 -2.31 16.48
CA LEU A 72 -6.73 -3.77 16.42
C LEU A 72 -5.36 -4.36 16.77
N LEU A 73 -4.30 -3.89 16.10
CA LEU A 73 -2.95 -4.43 16.27
C LEU A 73 -2.39 -4.14 17.67
N ILE A 74 -2.56 -2.92 18.18
CA ILE A 74 -2.08 -2.55 19.52
C ILE A 74 -2.81 -3.37 20.59
N ALA A 75 -4.14 -3.46 20.53
CA ALA A 75 -4.90 -4.25 21.48
C ALA A 75 -4.52 -5.74 21.43
N LEU A 76 -4.36 -6.34 20.24
CA LEU A 76 -3.90 -7.73 20.10
C LEU A 76 -2.49 -7.98 20.65
N ALA A 77 -1.59 -6.98 20.55
CA ALA A 77 -0.23 -7.06 21.05
C ALA A 77 -0.18 -6.95 22.59
N LEU A 78 -1.04 -6.12 23.18
CA LEU A 78 -1.08 -5.87 24.62
C LEU A 78 -1.97 -6.84 25.40
N ARG A 79 -3.00 -7.41 24.77
CA ARG A 79 -4.02 -8.25 25.44
C ARG A 79 -3.44 -9.39 26.27
N SER A 80 -2.39 -10.06 25.78
CA SER A 80 -1.78 -11.18 26.51
C SER A 80 -0.96 -10.76 27.72
N ARG A 81 -0.63 -9.46 27.86
CA ARG A 81 0.20 -8.92 28.95
C ARG A 81 -0.63 -8.20 30.01
N VAL A 82 -1.61 -7.42 29.59
CA VAL A 82 -2.36 -6.51 30.49
C VAL A 82 -3.86 -6.84 30.60
N GLY A 83 -4.35 -7.84 29.87
CA GLY A 83 -5.77 -8.20 29.85
C GLY A 83 -6.58 -7.39 28.83
N ALA A 84 -7.85 -7.80 28.63
CA ALA A 84 -8.70 -7.28 27.57
C ALA A 84 -9.03 -5.79 27.74
N LEU A 85 -9.59 -5.38 28.89
CA LEU A 85 -10.03 -4.01 29.13
C LEU A 85 -8.86 -3.02 29.05
N ALA A 86 -7.76 -3.31 29.74
CA ALA A 86 -6.57 -2.47 29.71
C ALA A 86 -5.95 -2.39 28.31
N SER A 87 -5.98 -3.47 27.52
CA SER A 87 -5.49 -3.43 26.13
C SER A 87 -6.30 -2.50 25.24
N VAL A 88 -7.62 -2.40 25.44
CA VAL A 88 -8.49 -1.47 24.71
C VAL A 88 -8.19 -0.03 25.12
N ALA A 89 -8.11 0.24 26.42
CA ALA A 89 -7.81 1.57 26.94
C ALA A 89 -6.43 2.07 26.45
N LEU A 90 -5.39 1.24 26.55
CA LEU A 90 -4.05 1.60 26.09
C LEU A 90 -3.98 1.77 24.56
N ALA A 91 -4.71 0.96 23.79
CA ALA A 91 -4.80 1.13 22.34
C ALA A 91 -5.45 2.45 21.97
N LEU A 92 -6.57 2.80 22.64
CA LEU A 92 -7.25 4.08 22.44
C LEU A 92 -6.34 5.26 22.79
N ILE A 93 -5.68 5.24 23.95
CA ILE A 93 -4.74 6.29 24.36
C ILE A 93 -3.61 6.44 23.35
N ALA A 94 -3.00 5.33 22.91
CA ALA A 94 -1.93 5.38 21.93
C ALA A 94 -2.39 5.95 20.57
N GLY A 95 -3.58 5.57 20.10
CA GLY A 95 -4.14 6.11 18.85
C GLY A 95 -4.51 7.59 18.96
N MET A 96 -5.08 8.02 20.10
CA MET A 96 -5.37 9.44 20.38
C MET A 96 -4.08 10.27 20.39
N LEU A 97 -3.04 9.81 21.08
CA LEU A 97 -1.75 10.50 21.13
C LEU A 97 -1.08 10.57 19.77
N LEU A 98 -1.11 9.47 18.99
CA LEU A 98 -0.59 9.46 17.64
C LEU A 98 -1.35 10.45 16.75
N SER A 99 -2.68 10.43 16.78
CA SER A 99 -3.51 11.33 16.00
C SER A 99 -3.26 12.79 16.40
N ALA A 100 -3.28 13.13 17.69
CA ALA A 100 -2.99 14.48 18.15
C ALA A 100 -1.58 14.95 17.73
N GLY A 101 -0.59 14.06 17.79
CA GLY A 101 0.76 14.35 17.30
C GLY A 101 0.81 14.61 15.79
N MET A 102 0.06 13.84 14.98
CA MET A 102 -0.01 14.08 13.53
C MET A 102 -0.73 15.39 13.22
N GLU A 103 -1.87 15.66 13.84
CA GLU A 103 -2.61 16.91 13.67
C GLU A 103 -1.76 18.13 14.06
N TYR A 104 -1.02 18.05 15.17
CA TYR A 104 -0.10 19.09 15.61
C TYR A 104 1.01 19.34 14.59
N LEU A 105 1.70 18.29 14.14
CA LEU A 105 2.78 18.41 13.15
C LEU A 105 2.27 18.94 11.80
N GLN A 106 1.04 18.59 11.42
CA GLN A 106 0.43 19.05 10.18
C GLN A 106 0.14 20.56 10.18
N MET A 107 0.06 21.22 11.34
CA MET A 107 -0.02 22.69 11.41
C MET A 107 1.19 23.39 10.79
N TYR A 108 2.32 22.70 10.66
CA TYR A 108 3.54 23.22 10.03
C TYR A 108 3.63 22.90 8.53
N LEU A 109 2.66 22.17 7.98
CA LEU A 109 2.62 21.77 6.58
C LEU A 109 1.53 22.57 5.84
N PRO A 110 1.88 23.54 4.99
CA PRO A 110 0.90 24.42 4.33
C PRO A 110 -0.11 23.74 3.42
N LYS A 111 0.22 22.52 2.95
CA LYS A 111 -0.66 21.69 2.11
C LYS A 111 -1.57 20.76 2.94
N ARG A 112 -1.51 20.85 4.26
CA ARG A 112 -2.28 20.04 5.22
C ARG A 112 -3.21 20.95 6.00
N ILE A 113 -4.37 20.42 6.35
CA ILE A 113 -5.34 21.08 7.21
C ILE A 113 -5.45 20.21 8.46
N SER A 114 -5.06 20.78 9.60
CA SER A 114 -5.22 20.16 10.91
C SER A 114 -6.69 20.27 11.34
N SER A 115 -7.26 19.23 11.93
CA SER A 115 -8.69 19.09 12.16
C SER A 115 -9.02 18.27 13.41
N ASN A 116 -9.93 18.79 14.23
CA ASN A 116 -10.45 18.07 15.39
C ASN A 116 -11.41 16.92 15.00
N MET A 117 -11.99 16.96 13.79
CA MET A 117 -12.81 15.88 13.25
C MET A 117 -11.95 14.67 12.87
N ASP A 118 -10.70 14.89 12.43
CA ASP A 118 -9.71 13.83 12.15
C ASP A 118 -9.34 13.15 13.45
N LEU A 119 -9.06 13.94 14.49
CA LEU A 119 -8.80 13.43 15.83
C LEU A 119 -9.95 12.54 16.33
N LEU A 120 -11.20 12.98 16.17
CA LEU A 120 -12.38 12.20 16.56
C LEU A 120 -12.52 10.91 15.72
N SER A 121 -12.37 11.01 14.40
CA SER A 121 -12.52 9.88 13.47
C SER A 121 -11.42 8.82 13.68
N ASN A 122 -10.18 9.26 13.84
CA ASN A 122 -9.01 8.43 14.12
C ASN A 122 -9.14 7.72 15.47
N SER A 123 -9.60 8.44 16.49
CA SER A 123 -9.84 7.88 17.83
C SER A 123 -10.97 6.85 17.81
N THR A 124 -12.06 7.15 17.10
CA THR A 124 -13.20 6.23 16.93
C THR A 124 -12.78 4.97 16.18
N GLY A 125 -12.02 5.10 15.09
CA GLY A 125 -11.43 3.97 14.36
C GLY A 125 -10.57 3.11 15.27
N THR A 126 -9.66 3.73 16.02
CA THR A 126 -8.80 3.05 17.00
C THR A 126 -9.63 2.27 18.02
N LEU A 127 -10.68 2.89 18.59
CA LEU A 127 -11.56 2.23 19.55
C LEU A 127 -12.26 1.01 18.95
N ILE A 128 -12.88 1.16 17.77
CA ILE A 128 -13.56 0.07 17.07
C ILE A 128 -12.58 -1.08 16.82
N GLY A 129 -11.39 -0.78 16.31
CA GLY A 129 -10.34 -1.77 16.08
C GLY A 129 -9.93 -2.50 17.35
N ALA A 130 -9.75 -1.78 18.45
CA ALA A 130 -9.38 -2.36 19.74
C ALA A 130 -10.49 -3.24 20.33
N LEU A 131 -11.76 -2.83 20.21
CA LEU A 131 -12.90 -3.66 20.59
C LEU A 131 -12.99 -4.93 19.74
N LEU A 132 -12.77 -4.81 18.43
CA LEU A 132 -12.69 -5.94 17.52
C LEU A 132 -11.59 -6.92 17.96
N ALA A 133 -10.40 -6.44 18.35
CA ALA A 133 -9.31 -7.30 18.82
C ALA A 133 -9.71 -8.22 19.99
N VAL A 134 -10.51 -7.69 20.92
CA VAL A 134 -10.99 -8.45 22.07
C VAL A 134 -12.07 -9.46 21.67
N SER A 135 -12.96 -9.09 20.73
CA SER A 135 -14.03 -9.96 20.22
C SER A 135 -13.53 -11.10 19.32
N ILE A 136 -12.46 -10.86 18.54
CA ILE A 136 -11.88 -11.77 17.54
C ILE A 136 -11.21 -13.00 18.18
N ALA A 137 -10.98 -13.01 19.49
CA ALA A 137 -10.47 -14.19 20.19
C ALA A 137 -11.33 -15.46 19.98
N SER A 138 -12.59 -15.30 19.57
CA SER A 138 -13.53 -16.38 19.22
C SER A 138 -13.39 -16.92 17.78
N TRP A 139 -12.65 -16.25 16.87
CA TRP A 139 -12.58 -16.57 15.44
C TRP A 139 -11.51 -17.63 15.08
N THR A 140 -11.31 -18.61 15.96
CA THR A 140 -10.30 -19.67 15.79
C THR A 140 -10.48 -20.45 14.48
N ARG A 141 -11.73 -20.64 14.04
CA ARG A 141 -12.07 -21.36 12.82
C ARG A 141 -11.57 -20.64 11.56
N LEU A 142 -11.86 -19.35 11.40
CA LEU A 142 -11.42 -18.58 10.23
C LEU A 142 -9.89 -18.55 10.13
N PHE A 143 -9.22 -18.28 11.25
CA PHE A 143 -7.75 -18.29 11.30
C PHE A 143 -7.18 -19.66 10.93
N SER A 144 -7.79 -20.75 11.41
CA SER A 144 -7.38 -22.12 11.05
C SER A 144 -7.55 -22.41 9.56
N LEU A 145 -8.58 -21.84 8.92
CA LEU A 145 -8.81 -22.00 7.49
C LEU A 145 -7.77 -21.20 6.72
N LEU A 146 -7.56 -19.93 7.04
CA LEU A 146 -6.55 -19.08 6.39
C LEU A 146 -5.14 -19.67 6.49
N VAL A 147 -4.76 -20.20 7.66
CA VAL A 147 -3.47 -20.87 7.85
C VAL A 147 -3.37 -22.13 6.99
N ARG A 148 -4.44 -22.94 6.89
CA ARG A 148 -4.47 -24.12 6.03
C ARG A 148 -4.44 -23.77 4.54
N TRP A 149 -5.13 -22.72 4.13
CA TRP A 149 -5.11 -22.22 2.76
C TRP A 149 -3.71 -21.73 2.38
N ARG A 150 -3.10 -20.90 3.25
CA ARG A 150 -1.71 -20.45 3.11
C ARG A 150 -0.75 -21.64 2.99
N SER A 151 -0.85 -22.61 3.89
CA SER A 151 0.09 -23.74 3.94
C SER A 151 -0.04 -24.67 2.73
N ARG A 152 -1.18 -24.69 2.05
CA ARG A 152 -1.37 -25.42 0.79
C ARG A 152 -0.76 -24.69 -0.41
N LEU A 153 -0.86 -23.37 -0.46
CA LEU A 153 -0.44 -22.57 -1.62
C LEU A 153 1.04 -22.21 -1.59
N PHE A 154 1.57 -21.84 -0.42
CA PHE A 154 2.89 -21.22 -0.30
C PHE A 154 3.90 -22.07 0.49
N HIS A 155 5.18 -21.88 0.20
CA HIS A 155 6.26 -22.44 1.00
C HIS A 155 6.26 -21.83 2.42
N HIS A 156 6.78 -22.57 3.40
CA HIS A 156 6.90 -22.10 4.78
C HIS A 156 8.29 -21.55 5.04
N GLY A 157 8.41 -20.64 6.02
CA GLY A 157 9.68 -20.10 6.49
C GLY A 157 9.66 -18.58 6.54
N LYS A 158 10.54 -18.00 7.36
CA LYS A 158 10.64 -16.55 7.56
C LYS A 158 10.88 -15.78 6.25
N GLU A 159 11.69 -16.35 5.36
CA GLU A 159 11.95 -15.74 4.04
C GLU A 159 10.70 -15.73 3.15
N MET A 160 9.85 -16.75 3.24
CA MET A 160 8.57 -16.79 2.49
C MET A 160 7.52 -15.87 3.12
N ASP A 161 7.51 -15.73 4.44
CA ASP A 161 6.69 -14.73 5.14
C ASP A 161 7.06 -13.31 4.66
N PHE A 162 8.36 -13.02 4.51
CA PHE A 162 8.84 -11.75 3.95
C PHE A 162 8.36 -11.53 2.51
N GLY A 163 8.51 -12.53 1.63
CA GLY A 163 8.06 -12.39 0.24
C GLY A 163 6.53 -12.21 0.12
N LEU A 164 5.74 -12.80 1.03
CA LEU A 164 4.29 -12.55 1.08
C LEU A 164 3.94 -11.16 1.61
N ALA A 165 4.71 -10.64 2.57
CA ALA A 165 4.58 -9.23 2.96
C ALA A 165 4.93 -8.30 1.79
N LEU A 166 5.93 -8.68 0.98
CA LEU A 166 6.33 -7.96 -0.22
C LEU A 166 5.25 -7.98 -1.30
N LEU A 167 4.55 -9.11 -1.48
CA LEU A 167 3.38 -9.21 -2.35
C LEU A 167 2.25 -8.27 -1.92
N VAL A 168 1.94 -8.23 -0.62
CA VAL A 168 0.92 -7.32 -0.08
C VAL A 168 1.33 -5.86 -0.26
N LEU A 169 2.60 -5.53 -0.02
CA LEU A 169 3.15 -4.19 -0.23
C LEU A 169 3.01 -3.76 -1.70
N TRP A 170 3.34 -4.65 -2.63
CA TRP A 170 3.18 -4.41 -4.06
C TRP A 170 1.72 -4.16 -4.44
N MET A 171 0.80 -5.02 -3.98
CA MET A 171 -0.63 -4.85 -4.24
C MET A 171 -1.12 -3.49 -3.76
N PHE A 172 -0.68 -3.06 -2.57
CA PHE A 172 -1.05 -1.76 -2.02
C PHE A 172 -0.59 -0.59 -2.90
N GLY A 173 0.66 -0.63 -3.40
CA GLY A 173 1.17 0.39 -4.33
C GLY A 173 0.41 0.44 -5.65
N GLN A 174 -0.06 -0.71 -6.14
CA GLN A 174 -0.73 -0.82 -7.44
C GLN A 174 -2.21 -0.43 -7.45
N ILE A 175 -2.85 -0.32 -6.28
CA ILE A 175 -4.25 0.12 -6.17
C ILE A 175 -4.41 1.59 -6.56
N ASN A 176 -3.33 2.38 -6.60
CA ASN A 176 -3.42 3.81 -6.86
C ASN A 176 -4.03 4.10 -8.25
N PRO A 177 -5.24 4.67 -8.32
CA PRO A 177 -5.96 4.85 -9.59
C PRO A 177 -5.36 5.95 -10.47
N SER A 178 -4.47 6.80 -9.92
CA SER A 178 -3.76 7.82 -10.69
C SER A 178 -2.56 7.31 -11.49
N LEU A 179 -2.23 6.03 -11.33
CA LEU A 179 -1.20 5.34 -12.12
C LEU A 179 -1.86 4.35 -13.09
N PRO A 180 -1.32 4.18 -14.31
CA PRO A 180 -1.71 3.09 -15.20
C PRO A 180 -1.58 1.71 -14.53
N MET A 181 -2.25 0.70 -15.06
CA MET A 181 -2.11 -0.68 -14.60
C MET A 181 -0.64 -1.12 -14.71
N LEU A 182 0.01 -1.41 -13.59
CA LEU A 182 1.44 -1.75 -13.51
C LEU A 182 2.41 -0.62 -13.92
N GLY A 183 1.89 0.57 -14.22
CA GLY A 183 2.66 1.72 -14.66
C GLY A 183 3.20 2.56 -13.51
N ASN A 184 4.11 3.48 -13.84
CA ASN A 184 4.80 4.34 -12.87
C ASN A 184 4.64 5.85 -13.17
N VAL A 185 4.11 6.19 -14.34
CA VAL A 185 3.91 7.58 -14.76
C VAL A 185 2.53 8.04 -14.32
N PHE A 186 2.47 9.12 -13.54
CA PHE A 186 1.22 9.70 -13.06
C PHE A 186 0.38 10.30 -14.20
N ILE A 187 -0.90 9.96 -14.22
CA ILE A 187 -1.88 10.49 -15.17
C ILE A 187 -2.20 11.94 -14.79
N SER A 188 -2.09 12.89 -15.73
CA SER A 188 -2.36 14.32 -15.48
C SER A 188 -3.32 14.95 -16.51
N GLU A 189 -4.12 15.93 -16.07
CA GLU A 189 -5.16 16.62 -16.86
C GLU A 189 -4.61 17.43 -18.04
N VAL A 190 -3.32 17.83 -18.00
CA VAL A 190 -2.64 18.51 -19.12
C VAL A 190 -2.67 17.64 -20.39
N ALA A 191 -2.78 16.32 -20.25
CA ALA A 191 -2.84 15.42 -21.39
C ALA A 191 -4.21 15.36 -22.10
N ARG A 192 -5.33 15.73 -21.45
CA ARG A 192 -6.69 15.55 -22.01
C ARG A 192 -7.72 16.52 -21.42
N GLN A 193 -7.67 17.80 -21.80
CA GLN A 193 -8.83 18.68 -21.58
C GLN A 193 -9.98 18.27 -22.54
N PRO A 194 -11.23 18.12 -22.07
CA PRO A 194 -12.35 17.58 -22.86
C PRO A 194 -12.77 18.43 -24.09
N PHE A 195 -12.13 19.58 -24.32
CA PHE A 195 -12.46 20.50 -25.42
C PHE A 195 -11.24 21.07 -26.14
N VAL A 196 -10.03 20.56 -25.83
CA VAL A 196 -8.80 20.93 -26.54
C VAL A 196 -8.31 19.69 -27.27
N ALA A 197 -8.26 19.74 -28.60
CA ALA A 197 -7.63 18.71 -29.41
C ALA A 197 -6.11 18.78 -29.20
N LEU A 198 -5.64 18.17 -28.11
CA LEU A 198 -4.22 17.94 -27.90
C LEU A 198 -3.77 16.88 -28.92
N PRO A 199 -2.58 17.04 -29.53
CA PRO A 199 -2.01 15.97 -30.33
C PRO A 199 -1.93 14.69 -29.48
N PRO A 200 -2.25 13.51 -30.03
CA PRO A 200 -2.13 12.26 -29.30
C PRO A 200 -0.72 12.18 -28.73
N ALA A 201 -0.61 11.98 -27.41
CA ALA A 201 0.68 11.78 -26.77
C ALA A 201 1.41 10.64 -27.51
N PRO A 202 2.69 10.83 -27.88
CA PRO A 202 3.43 9.80 -28.59
C PRO A 202 3.52 8.56 -27.72
N PHE A 203 3.37 7.39 -28.34
CA PHE A 203 3.53 6.11 -27.66
C PHE A 203 4.93 6.02 -27.05
N ASP A 204 5.00 5.78 -25.74
CA ASP A 204 6.27 5.57 -25.04
C ASP A 204 6.54 4.07 -24.86
N MET A 205 7.54 3.57 -25.60
CA MET A 205 7.97 2.19 -25.50
C MET A 205 8.55 1.86 -24.11
N TRP A 206 9.16 2.84 -23.43
CA TRP A 206 9.75 2.63 -22.11
C TRP A 206 8.68 2.37 -21.05
N GLU A 207 7.50 2.99 -21.13
CA GLU A 207 6.38 2.67 -20.25
C GLU A 207 5.93 1.22 -20.43
N SER A 208 5.83 0.76 -21.67
CA SER A 208 5.46 -0.63 -21.99
C SER A 208 6.49 -1.62 -21.44
N ILE A 209 7.79 -1.32 -21.58
CA ILE A 209 8.88 -2.15 -21.04
C ILE A 209 8.84 -2.14 -19.51
N ALA A 210 8.61 -0.98 -18.89
CA ALA A 210 8.51 -0.88 -17.42
C ALA A 210 7.35 -1.73 -16.89
N VAL A 211 6.18 -1.67 -17.53
CA VAL A 211 5.02 -2.50 -17.18
C VAL A 211 5.32 -3.99 -17.35
N MET A 212 5.95 -4.38 -18.46
CA MET A 212 6.39 -5.75 -18.71
C MET A 212 7.32 -6.25 -17.59
N LEU A 213 8.36 -5.47 -17.24
CA LEU A 213 9.30 -5.84 -16.18
C LEU A 213 8.62 -5.88 -14.81
N ASN A 214 7.68 -4.97 -14.51
CA ASN A 214 6.92 -4.99 -13.25
C ASN A 214 6.12 -6.30 -13.12
N LEU A 215 5.43 -6.72 -14.19
CA LEU A 215 4.71 -8.00 -14.23
C LEU A 215 5.68 -9.18 -14.02
N LEU A 216 6.82 -9.19 -14.68
CA LEU A 216 7.82 -10.24 -14.55
C LEU A 216 8.46 -10.28 -13.16
N MET A 217 8.66 -9.13 -12.50
CA MET A 217 9.10 -9.06 -11.10
C MET A 217 8.09 -9.72 -10.17
N LEU A 218 6.80 -9.39 -10.32
CA LEU A 218 5.73 -10.02 -9.57
C LEU A 218 5.67 -11.53 -9.87
N GLY A 219 5.77 -11.91 -11.13
CA GLY A 219 5.80 -13.32 -11.55
C GLY A 219 6.96 -14.08 -10.91
N THR A 220 8.16 -13.50 -10.89
CA THR A 220 9.33 -14.05 -10.19
C THR A 220 9.05 -14.22 -8.71
N LEU A 221 8.50 -13.19 -8.03
CA LEU A 221 8.13 -13.29 -6.62
C LEU A 221 7.12 -14.41 -6.38
N LEU A 222 6.10 -14.56 -7.24
CA LEU A 222 5.13 -15.65 -7.11
C LEU A 222 5.77 -17.03 -7.33
N LEU A 223 6.72 -17.15 -8.27
CA LEU A 223 7.47 -18.39 -8.50
C LEU A 223 8.33 -18.81 -7.31
N THR A 224 8.82 -17.85 -6.50
CA THR A 224 9.58 -18.18 -5.28
C THR A 224 8.68 -18.59 -4.13
N LEU A 225 7.46 -18.03 -4.08
CA LEU A 225 6.49 -18.23 -2.99
C LEU A 225 5.65 -19.48 -3.16
N LEU A 226 5.18 -19.79 -4.37
CA LEU A 226 4.24 -20.87 -4.65
C LEU A 226 4.90 -22.25 -4.52
N ARG A 227 4.19 -23.20 -3.92
CA ARG A 227 4.62 -24.61 -3.86
C ARG A 227 4.59 -25.31 -5.21
N ALA A 228 3.62 -24.94 -6.04
CA ALA A 228 3.42 -25.48 -7.37
C ALA A 228 3.65 -24.35 -8.39
N PRO A 229 4.88 -24.19 -8.94
CA PRO A 229 5.22 -23.05 -9.80
C PRO A 229 4.38 -23.01 -11.08
N ARG A 230 3.88 -24.16 -11.56
CA ARG A 230 2.94 -24.23 -12.69
C ARG A 230 1.66 -23.41 -12.52
N ASN A 231 1.27 -23.11 -11.27
CA ASN A 231 0.08 -22.31 -10.98
C ASN A 231 0.37 -20.79 -11.00
N VAL A 232 1.58 -20.37 -11.38
CA VAL A 232 1.98 -18.94 -11.38
C VAL A 232 1.03 -18.08 -12.20
N VAL A 233 0.61 -18.54 -13.38
CA VAL A 233 -0.27 -17.77 -14.27
C VAL A 233 -1.62 -17.54 -13.59
N THR A 234 -2.23 -18.59 -13.03
CA THR A 234 -3.50 -18.48 -12.30
C THR A 234 -3.38 -17.59 -11.08
N ALA A 235 -2.30 -17.73 -10.30
CA ALA A 235 -2.05 -16.90 -9.13
C ALA A 235 -1.85 -15.42 -9.52
N LEU A 236 -1.10 -15.16 -10.59
CA LEU A 236 -0.87 -13.82 -11.12
C LEU A 236 -2.20 -13.21 -11.57
N LEU A 237 -2.99 -13.90 -12.38
CA LEU A 237 -4.29 -13.41 -12.85
C LEU A 237 -5.24 -13.10 -11.68
N LEU A 238 -5.24 -13.93 -10.64
CA LEU A 238 -6.03 -13.69 -9.44
C LEU A 238 -5.57 -12.43 -8.70
N VAL A 239 -4.25 -12.26 -8.50
CA VAL A 239 -3.67 -11.06 -7.88
C VAL A 239 -4.00 -9.81 -8.70
N LEU A 240 -3.78 -9.86 -10.01
CA LEU A 240 -4.09 -8.75 -10.92
C LEU A 240 -5.58 -8.42 -10.94
N SER A 241 -6.47 -9.41 -10.86
CA SER A 241 -7.92 -9.19 -10.80
C SER A 241 -8.34 -8.51 -9.50
N ILE A 242 -7.77 -8.92 -8.36
CA ILE A 242 -8.02 -8.27 -7.07
C ILE A 242 -7.53 -6.83 -7.10
N VAL A 243 -6.33 -6.59 -7.62
CA VAL A 243 -5.76 -5.24 -7.75
C VAL A 243 -6.59 -4.38 -8.71
N ALA A 244 -6.99 -4.90 -9.86
CA ALA A 244 -7.81 -4.20 -10.84
C ALA A 244 -9.18 -3.83 -10.26
N LEU A 245 -9.82 -4.74 -9.51
CA LEU A 245 -11.10 -4.47 -8.84
C LEU A 245 -10.93 -3.38 -7.77
N ALA A 246 -9.92 -3.49 -6.91
CA ALA A 246 -9.66 -2.49 -5.89
C ALA A 246 -9.30 -1.13 -6.50
N LYS A 247 -8.52 -1.12 -7.57
CA LYS A 247 -8.16 0.08 -8.35
C LYS A 247 -9.37 0.71 -9.02
N PHE A 248 -10.28 -0.09 -9.58
CA PHE A 248 -11.53 0.40 -10.15
C PHE A 248 -12.43 1.04 -9.09
N VAL A 249 -12.58 0.40 -7.93
CA VAL A 249 -13.33 0.99 -6.81
C VAL A 249 -12.67 2.30 -6.33
N ALA A 250 -11.34 2.33 -6.21
CA ALA A 250 -10.61 3.55 -5.86
C ALA A 250 -10.79 4.63 -6.94
N ALA A 251 -10.74 4.28 -8.22
CA ALA A 251 -10.98 5.21 -9.33
C ALA A 251 -12.40 5.80 -9.27
N ALA A 252 -13.41 4.95 -9.08
CA ALA A 252 -14.81 5.38 -8.99
C ALA A 252 -15.08 6.29 -7.78
N LEU A 253 -14.37 6.10 -6.67
CA LEU A 253 -14.51 6.92 -5.47
C LEU A 253 -13.70 8.23 -5.53
N LEU A 254 -12.54 8.22 -6.16
CA LEU A 254 -11.56 9.31 -6.06
C LEU A 254 -11.46 10.17 -7.33
N LEU A 255 -11.50 9.55 -8.52
CA LEU A 255 -11.26 10.22 -9.80
C LEU A 255 -12.52 10.82 -10.40
N LYS A 256 -12.33 11.86 -11.21
CA LYS A 256 -13.37 12.42 -12.07
C LYS A 256 -14.00 11.33 -12.95
N SER A 257 -15.31 11.40 -13.21
CA SER A 257 -16.03 10.40 -14.02
C SER A 257 -15.39 10.13 -15.40
N TRP A 258 -14.84 11.16 -16.05
CA TRP A 258 -14.12 11.02 -17.33
C TRP A 258 -12.75 10.33 -17.19
N ALA A 259 -12.16 10.33 -15.99
CA ALA A 259 -10.85 9.75 -15.70
C ALA A 259 -10.91 8.28 -15.24
N LEU A 260 -12.11 7.73 -15.06
CA LEU A 260 -12.38 6.44 -14.41
C LEU A 260 -11.61 5.25 -15.01
N LEU A 261 -11.38 5.23 -16.32
CA LEU A 261 -10.69 4.15 -17.03
C LEU A 261 -9.31 4.56 -17.59
N LEU A 262 -8.79 5.74 -17.25
CA LEU A 262 -7.48 6.19 -17.77
C LEU A 262 -6.31 5.32 -17.30
N TRP A 263 -6.51 4.55 -16.22
CA TRP A 263 -5.53 3.57 -15.75
C TRP A 263 -5.37 2.38 -16.71
N ILE A 264 -6.21 2.25 -17.74
CA ILE A 264 -6.07 1.29 -18.84
C ILE A 264 -5.60 2.06 -20.08
N ASN A 265 -4.31 2.00 -20.39
CA ASN A 265 -3.71 2.62 -21.58
C ASN A 265 -3.03 1.58 -22.49
N GLY A 266 -2.64 1.99 -23.69
CA GLY A 266 -2.06 1.10 -24.70
C GLY A 266 -0.71 0.52 -24.26
N GLU A 267 0.09 1.34 -23.59
CA GLU A 267 1.40 1.01 -23.04
C GLU A 267 1.29 -0.12 -22.01
N ALA A 268 0.34 -0.01 -21.07
CA ALA A 268 0.10 -1.04 -20.07
C ALA A 268 -0.40 -2.34 -20.71
N VAL A 269 -1.31 -2.26 -21.69
CA VAL A 269 -1.83 -3.45 -22.37
C VAL A 269 -0.70 -4.21 -23.09
N ILE A 270 0.13 -3.50 -23.86
CA ILE A 270 1.27 -4.11 -24.57
C ILE A 270 2.26 -4.72 -23.57
N GLY A 271 2.64 -3.97 -22.52
CA GLY A 271 3.55 -4.46 -21.50
C GLY A 271 3.02 -5.70 -20.76
N ILE A 272 1.73 -5.74 -20.43
CA ILE A 272 1.09 -6.90 -19.79
C ILE A 272 1.11 -8.11 -20.72
N LEU A 273 0.75 -7.94 -22.01
CA LEU A 273 0.73 -9.05 -22.97
C LEU A 273 2.13 -9.66 -23.16
N LEU A 274 3.15 -8.81 -23.33
CA LEU A 274 4.54 -9.26 -23.44
C LEU A 274 5.04 -9.89 -22.13
N GLY A 275 4.68 -9.32 -20.98
CA GLY A 275 5.04 -9.86 -19.67
C GLY A 275 4.43 -11.23 -19.42
N MET A 276 3.16 -11.44 -19.78
CA MET A 276 2.49 -12.73 -19.67
C MET A 276 3.13 -13.79 -20.58
N LEU A 277 3.49 -13.42 -21.81
CA LEU A 277 4.20 -14.29 -22.74
C LEU A 277 5.55 -14.73 -22.15
N LEU A 278 6.37 -13.77 -21.69
CA LEU A 278 7.70 -14.04 -21.13
C LEU A 278 7.67 -14.74 -19.77
N LEU A 279 6.61 -14.56 -18.97
CA LEU A 279 6.44 -15.28 -17.71
C LEU A 279 6.34 -16.79 -17.91
N SER A 280 5.73 -17.24 -19.01
CA SER A 280 5.70 -18.66 -19.33
C SER A 280 7.10 -19.22 -19.59
N ALA A 281 7.99 -18.42 -20.19
CA ALA A 281 9.39 -18.79 -20.41
C ALA A 281 10.20 -18.85 -19.11
N LEU A 282 9.83 -18.09 -18.07
CA LEU A 282 10.47 -18.14 -16.74
C LEU A 282 10.25 -19.47 -15.99
N LEU A 283 9.31 -20.31 -16.45
CA LEU A 283 9.09 -21.65 -15.90
C LEU A 283 10.09 -22.70 -16.41
N LEU A 284 10.76 -22.42 -17.54
CA LEU A 284 11.69 -23.34 -18.18
C LEU A 284 13.04 -23.49 -17.45
N PRO A 285 13.71 -22.40 -17.01
CA PRO A 285 15.03 -22.52 -16.41
C PRO A 285 15.00 -23.15 -15.01
N PRO A 286 16.11 -23.76 -14.54
CA PRO A 286 16.24 -24.20 -13.15
C PRO A 286 16.04 -23.06 -12.16
N ARG A 287 15.59 -23.37 -10.94
CA ARG A 287 15.27 -22.39 -9.89
C ARG A 287 16.38 -21.35 -9.68
N ALA A 288 17.65 -21.76 -9.69
CA ALA A 288 18.78 -20.85 -9.52
C ALA A 288 18.87 -19.81 -10.66
N ALA A 289 18.70 -20.24 -11.91
CA ALA A 289 18.71 -19.37 -13.08
C ALA A 289 17.48 -18.44 -13.11
N MET A 290 16.31 -18.93 -12.70
CA MET A 290 15.10 -18.11 -12.53
C MET A 290 15.31 -16.99 -11.49
N ILE A 291 15.94 -17.30 -10.35
CA ILE A 291 16.27 -16.30 -9.32
C ILE A 291 17.24 -15.24 -9.86
N THR A 292 18.28 -15.65 -10.59
CA THR A 292 19.24 -14.68 -11.18
C THR A 292 18.61 -13.82 -12.26
N LEU A 293 17.75 -14.40 -13.10
CA LEU A 293 17.02 -13.66 -14.13
C LEU A 293 16.02 -12.69 -13.50
N GLY A 294 15.29 -13.12 -12.47
CA GLY A 294 14.42 -12.27 -11.68
C GLY A 294 15.13 -11.09 -11.02
N ALA A 295 16.37 -11.30 -10.56
CA ALA A 295 17.20 -10.24 -10.03
C ALA A 295 17.61 -9.23 -11.13
N ALA A 296 17.99 -9.72 -12.31
CA ALA A 296 18.28 -8.85 -13.46
C ALA A 296 17.04 -8.06 -13.91
N ILE A 297 15.86 -8.68 -13.92
CA ILE A 297 14.58 -8.04 -14.23
C ILE A 297 14.28 -6.91 -13.22
N ALA A 298 14.45 -7.16 -11.92
CA ALA A 298 14.22 -6.15 -10.88
C ALA A 298 15.21 -4.98 -10.98
N ALA A 299 16.48 -5.26 -11.31
CA ALA A 299 17.49 -4.22 -11.55
C ALA A 299 17.18 -3.40 -12.80
N GLY A 300 16.79 -4.06 -13.90
CA GLY A 300 16.39 -3.39 -15.15
C GLY A 300 15.16 -2.51 -14.97
N TYR A 301 14.16 -2.99 -14.24
CA TYR A 301 12.98 -2.19 -13.87
C TYR A 301 13.39 -0.95 -13.07
N PHE A 302 14.24 -1.12 -12.06
CA PHE A 302 14.72 -0.01 -11.25
C PHE A 302 15.42 1.05 -12.11
N VAL A 303 16.28 0.63 -13.04
CA VAL A 303 16.98 1.56 -13.94
C VAL A 303 16.00 2.30 -14.85
N ILE A 304 15.08 1.58 -15.50
CA ILE A 304 14.11 2.20 -16.42
C ILE A 304 13.26 3.23 -15.68
N VAL A 305 12.69 2.86 -14.53
CA VAL A 305 11.76 3.72 -13.80
C VAL A 305 12.43 4.97 -13.24
N ASN A 306 13.71 4.89 -12.85
CA ASN A 306 14.40 6.02 -12.22
C ASN A 306 15.18 6.90 -13.20
N PHE A 307 15.58 6.38 -14.37
CA PHE A 307 16.48 7.09 -15.27
C PHE A 307 15.96 7.25 -16.70
N LEU A 308 14.97 6.46 -17.13
CA LEU A 308 14.51 6.43 -18.53
C LEU A 308 13.05 6.84 -18.70
N LEU A 309 12.20 6.61 -17.71
CA LEU A 309 10.82 7.13 -17.70
C LEU A 309 10.82 8.64 -17.41
N GLY A 310 9.91 9.36 -18.06
CA GLY A 310 9.78 10.81 -17.90
C GLY A 310 9.49 11.23 -16.45
N ASP A 311 9.86 12.48 -16.14
CA ASP A 311 9.67 13.09 -14.82
C ASP A 311 8.18 13.17 -14.46
N SER A 312 7.70 12.16 -13.72
CA SER A 312 6.34 12.15 -13.18
C SER A 312 6.36 12.47 -11.69
N THR A 313 5.68 13.54 -11.32
CA THR A 313 5.56 13.94 -9.91
C THR A 313 4.22 13.49 -9.35
N PRO A 314 4.14 13.03 -8.09
CA PRO A 314 2.88 12.71 -7.41
C PRO A 314 1.83 13.83 -7.48
N ALA A 315 2.29 15.08 -7.58
CA ALA A 315 1.46 16.27 -7.68
C ALA A 315 0.75 16.42 -9.02
N SER A 316 1.29 15.88 -10.12
CA SER A 316 0.69 15.99 -11.46
C SER A 316 -0.72 15.35 -11.54
N ALA A 317 -0.94 14.29 -10.77
CA ALA A 317 -2.21 13.59 -10.65
C ALA A 317 -3.27 14.32 -9.80
N ALA A 318 -2.95 15.45 -9.16
CA ALA A 318 -3.94 16.19 -8.37
C ALA A 318 -5.16 16.62 -9.21
N SER A 319 -4.92 16.88 -10.49
CA SER A 319 -5.87 17.41 -11.45
C SER A 319 -7.02 16.46 -11.84
N ILE A 320 -6.81 15.14 -11.71
CA ILE A 320 -7.80 14.12 -12.11
C ILE A 320 -8.74 13.70 -10.96
N TYR A 321 -8.48 14.13 -9.73
CA TYR A 321 -9.33 13.83 -8.58
C TYR A 321 -10.57 14.73 -8.53
N HIS A 322 -11.70 14.20 -8.05
CA HIS A 322 -12.96 14.97 -7.96
C HIS A 322 -12.92 16.08 -6.90
N TRP A 323 -12.06 15.97 -5.88
CA TRP A 323 -11.96 16.94 -4.79
C TRP A 323 -10.51 17.28 -4.44
N HIS A 324 -10.31 18.42 -3.79
CA HIS A 324 -9.01 18.92 -3.32
C HIS A 324 -8.51 18.16 -2.07
N TYR A 325 -8.38 16.84 -2.18
CA TYR A 325 -7.93 16.02 -1.07
C TYR A 325 -6.41 16.09 -0.93
N GLY A 326 -5.92 16.89 0.03
CA GLY A 326 -4.50 16.88 0.40
C GLY A 326 -3.99 15.47 0.72
N HIS A 327 -4.82 14.60 1.31
CA HIS A 327 -4.48 13.21 1.64
C HIS A 327 -4.18 12.33 0.42
N LEU A 328 -4.70 12.65 -0.77
CA LEU A 328 -4.42 11.87 -1.97
C LEU A 328 -3.00 12.10 -2.51
N LEU A 329 -2.40 13.26 -2.24
CA LEU A 329 -0.97 13.47 -2.50
C LEU A 329 -0.10 12.53 -1.66
N ASN A 330 -0.52 12.19 -0.43
CA ASN A 330 0.18 11.21 0.39
C ASN A 330 0.11 9.84 -0.22
N TYR A 331 -1.09 9.46 -0.68
CA TYR A 331 -1.30 8.18 -1.30
C TYR A 331 -0.50 8.03 -2.59
N ASN A 332 -0.39 9.10 -3.40
CA ASN A 332 0.49 9.16 -4.56
C ASN A 332 1.97 9.03 -4.18
N GLY A 333 2.45 9.80 -3.20
CA GLY A 333 3.84 9.70 -2.74
C GLY A 333 4.18 8.34 -2.14
N LEU A 334 3.22 7.70 -1.47
CA LEU A 334 3.37 6.36 -0.90
C LEU A 334 3.44 5.29 -2.01
N ALA A 335 2.56 5.35 -3.01
CA ALA A 335 2.63 4.47 -4.18
C ALA A 335 3.95 4.62 -4.94
N GLN A 336 4.45 5.85 -5.09
CA GLN A 336 5.76 6.10 -5.68
C GLN A 336 6.88 5.49 -4.83
N THR A 337 6.85 5.69 -3.51
CA THR A 337 7.85 5.13 -2.58
C THR A 337 7.85 3.60 -2.59
N ILE A 338 6.69 2.97 -2.66
CA ILE A 338 6.58 1.52 -2.84
C ILE A 338 7.22 1.10 -4.16
N SER A 339 6.93 1.81 -5.25
CA SER A 339 7.47 1.49 -6.58
C SER A 339 9.00 1.61 -6.62
N LEU A 340 9.58 2.51 -5.83
CA LEU A 340 11.02 2.67 -5.65
C LEU A 340 11.64 1.56 -4.78
N LEU A 341 11.02 1.25 -3.64
CA LEU A 341 11.58 0.30 -2.67
C LEU A 341 11.36 -1.16 -3.06
N PHE A 342 10.24 -1.48 -3.71
CA PHE A 342 9.88 -2.85 -4.08
C PHE A 342 10.97 -3.60 -4.86
N PRO A 343 11.59 -3.06 -5.94
CA PRO A 343 12.68 -3.75 -6.63
C PRO A 343 13.88 -4.05 -5.72
N LEU A 344 14.24 -3.11 -4.83
CA LEU A 344 15.36 -3.30 -3.90
C LEU A 344 15.06 -4.38 -2.86
N LEU A 345 13.84 -4.38 -2.32
CA LEU A 345 13.38 -5.40 -1.38
C LEU A 345 13.23 -6.78 -2.05
N LEU A 346 12.81 -6.82 -3.33
CA LEU A 346 12.76 -8.04 -4.12
C LEU A 346 14.17 -8.60 -4.36
N LEU A 347 15.13 -7.76 -4.74
CA LEU A 347 16.53 -8.16 -4.88
C LEU A 347 17.07 -8.77 -3.58
N TRP A 348 16.78 -8.15 -2.44
CA TRP A 348 17.17 -8.67 -1.13
C TRP A 348 16.52 -10.01 -0.81
N HIS A 349 15.21 -10.16 -1.10
CA HIS A 349 14.50 -11.43 -0.95
C HIS A 349 15.12 -12.53 -1.82
N LEU A 350 15.35 -12.25 -3.10
CA LEU A 350 15.96 -13.19 -4.05
C LEU A 350 17.37 -13.62 -3.61
N TRP A 351 18.18 -12.68 -3.10
CA TRP A 351 19.49 -12.98 -2.54
C TRP A 351 19.43 -13.88 -1.30
N LYS A 352 18.46 -13.64 -0.40
CA LYS A 352 18.25 -14.45 0.81
C LYS A 352 17.86 -15.87 0.48
N ILE A 353 16.88 -16.06 -0.41
CA ILE A 353 16.36 -17.39 -0.75
C ILE A 353 17.32 -18.18 -1.65
N ARG A 354 18.27 -17.54 -2.33
CA ARG A 354 19.31 -18.26 -3.09
C ARG A 354 20.17 -19.17 -2.20
N LYS A 355 20.27 -18.85 -0.91
CA LYS A 355 21.07 -19.59 0.08
C LYS A 355 20.30 -20.74 0.75
N VAL A 356 19.01 -20.88 0.45
CA VAL A 356 18.09 -21.89 0.99
C VAL A 356 17.72 -22.86 -0.12
#